data_AF-W9SEA8-F1
#
_entry.id   AF-W9SEA8-F1
#
_cell.length_a   1.000
_cell.length_b   1.000
_cell.length_c   1.000
_cell.angle_alpha   90.00
_cell.angle_beta   90.00
_cell.angle_gamma   90.00
#
_symmetry.space_group_name_H-M   'P 1'
#
loop_
_entity.id
_entity.type
_entity.pdbx_description
1 polymer ?
#
loop_
_entity_poly.entity_id
_entity_poly.type
_entity_poly.pdbx_seq_one_letter_code
_entity_poly.pdbx_strand_id
1 'polypeptide(L)'
;MGLFKTDQNVVYKPANEVDLSNDSSEFYLRANVKAPRMAGFLVKVFAWFLESRILGTLLLYVLKGNNLIHKLITDAELEEPPIYTPLHPFEDVKEQEVKCIEYDLSPQEKVEEAVNCMRMSFKNISEGVTASFRRWTILDYSRAYTSGELTPKVVAERFIEAVRESSNPPLQMSFFINSDAADILRQATESTFRYQQGFQHSLRRVAGLPTLKIGPQARLAVVSSMMVECVVRRLD
;
A
#
# COMPACT_ATOMS: atom_id res chain seq x y z
N MET A 1 25.26 32.70 -31.62
CA MET A 1 25.35 31.23 -31.50
C MET A 1 24.44 30.81 -30.33
N GLY A 2 23.13 30.70 -30.51
CA GLY A 2 22.46 29.45 -30.87
C GLY A 2 21.62 28.96 -29.68
N LEU A 3 20.68 29.80 -29.19
CA LEU A 3 19.88 29.57 -27.98
C LEU A 3 18.70 28.60 -28.15
N PHE A 4 18.49 28.11 -29.37
CA PHE A 4 17.45 27.14 -29.71
C PHE A 4 18.05 26.14 -30.70
N LYS A 5 18.80 25.16 -30.19
CA LYS A 5 18.96 23.93 -30.97
C LYS A 5 17.63 23.21 -30.86
N THR A 6 16.89 23.17 -31.96
CA THR A 6 15.77 22.26 -32.14
C THR A 6 16.38 20.87 -32.08
N ASP A 7 16.28 20.22 -30.92
CA ASP A 7 16.51 18.78 -30.86
C ASP A 7 15.54 18.16 -31.88
N GLN A 8 16.07 17.31 -32.76
CA GLN A 8 15.27 16.69 -33.82
C GLN A 8 14.07 15.97 -33.19
N ASN A 9 12.87 16.19 -33.75
CA ASN A 9 11.68 15.44 -33.35
C ASN A 9 11.99 13.95 -33.37
N VAL A 10 11.79 13.29 -32.22
CA VAL A 10 12.05 11.86 -32.09
C VAL A 10 10.75 11.13 -32.42
N VAL A 11 10.76 10.33 -33.49
CA VAL A 11 9.63 9.47 -33.85
C VAL A 11 9.85 8.11 -33.21
N TYR A 12 8.94 7.73 -32.31
CA TYR A 12 8.94 6.44 -31.63
C TYR A 12 8.10 5.44 -32.40
N LYS A 13 8.74 4.33 -32.76
CA LYS A 13 8.07 3.20 -33.42
C LYS A 13 7.15 2.45 -32.44
N PRO A 14 6.13 1.77 -32.95
CA PRO A 14 5.30 0.85 -32.19
C PRO A 14 6.14 -0.22 -31.47
N ALA A 15 5.73 -0.61 -30.27
CA ALA A 15 6.47 -1.53 -29.41
C ALA A 15 6.68 -2.91 -30.03
N ASN A 16 5.74 -3.36 -30.87
CA ASN A 16 5.84 -4.62 -31.62
C ASN A 16 6.88 -4.59 -32.75
N GLU A 17 7.35 -3.42 -33.17
CA GLU A 17 8.33 -3.23 -34.23
C GLU A 17 9.74 -2.92 -33.70
N VAL A 18 9.89 -2.78 -32.38
CA VAL A 18 11.18 -2.53 -31.73
C VAL A 18 12.00 -3.82 -31.69
N ASP A 19 13.24 -3.75 -32.18
CA ASP A 19 14.18 -4.85 -32.08
C ASP A 19 14.76 -4.93 -30.66
N LEU A 20 14.50 -6.04 -29.98
CA LEU A 20 15.00 -6.33 -28.62
C LEU A 20 16.18 -7.30 -28.62
N SER A 21 16.78 -7.57 -29.80
CA SER A 21 17.97 -8.41 -29.92
C SER A 21 19.20 -7.76 -29.28
N ASN A 22 20.23 -8.57 -29.01
CA ASN A 22 21.49 -8.09 -28.45
C ASN A 22 22.25 -7.13 -29.39
N ASP A 23 21.96 -7.19 -30.70
CA ASP A 23 22.59 -6.34 -31.73
C ASP A 23 21.76 -5.08 -32.02
N SER A 24 20.67 -4.86 -31.30
CA SER A 24 19.80 -3.70 -31.48
C SER A 24 20.55 -2.40 -31.17
N SER A 25 20.19 -1.35 -31.91
CA SER A 25 20.68 0.01 -31.64
C SER A 25 19.94 0.71 -30.49
N GLU A 26 18.94 0.03 -29.91
CA GLU A 26 18.15 0.53 -28.79
C GLU A 26 19.00 0.55 -27.52
N PHE A 27 18.99 1.68 -26.81
CA PHE A 27 19.83 1.86 -25.64
C PHE A 27 18.99 1.92 -24.36
N TYR A 28 19.55 1.39 -23.28
CA TYR A 28 18.93 1.52 -21.97
C TYR A 28 19.05 2.97 -21.46
N LEU A 29 17.95 3.72 -21.53
CA LEU A 29 17.90 5.06 -20.94
C LEU A 29 17.79 4.96 -19.42
N ARG A 30 18.89 5.25 -18.72
CA ARG A 30 18.87 5.35 -17.26
C ARG A 30 18.13 6.61 -16.83
N ALA A 31 17.14 6.46 -15.96
CA ALA A 31 16.46 7.59 -15.33
C ALA A 31 17.49 8.46 -14.58
N ASN A 32 17.75 9.65 -15.12
CA ASN A 32 18.65 10.65 -14.53
C ASN A 32 17.85 11.91 -14.21
N VAL A 33 17.08 11.84 -13.13
CA VAL A 33 16.24 12.95 -12.68
C VAL A 33 17.11 13.99 -11.96
N LYS A 34 17.22 15.18 -12.54
CA LYS A 34 17.94 16.31 -11.98
C LYS A 34 16.95 17.23 -11.25
N ALA A 35 17.03 17.23 -9.93
CA ALA A 35 16.25 18.12 -9.09
C ALA A 35 17.09 18.64 -7.90
N PRO A 36 16.95 19.93 -7.53
CA PRO A 36 17.62 20.47 -6.35
C PRO A 36 17.07 19.86 -5.06
N ARG A 37 17.94 19.43 -4.15
CA ARG A 37 17.56 18.99 -2.80
C ARG A 37 17.43 20.22 -1.91
N MET A 38 16.22 20.49 -1.43
CA MET A 38 15.90 21.65 -0.58
C MET A 38 14.99 21.22 0.56
N ALA A 39 15.20 21.79 1.74
CA ALA A 39 14.38 21.54 2.93
C ALA A 39 14.19 22.82 3.73
N GLY A 40 13.19 22.85 4.60
CA GLY A 40 12.93 23.96 5.53
C GLY A 40 12.53 25.26 4.84
N PHE A 41 13.25 26.35 5.14
CA PHE A 41 12.93 27.66 4.56
C PHE A 41 13.17 27.74 3.05
N LEU A 42 14.23 27.07 2.55
CA LEU A 42 14.59 27.12 1.13
C LEU A 42 13.51 26.54 0.22
N VAL A 43 12.82 25.47 0.65
CA VAL A 43 11.72 24.91 -0.13
C VAL A 43 10.52 25.86 -0.22
N LYS A 44 10.27 26.68 0.82
CA LYS A 44 9.19 27.69 0.79
C LYS A 44 9.46 28.79 -0.22
N VAL A 45 10.69 29.30 -0.24
CA VAL A 45 11.12 30.32 -1.22
C VAL A 45 11.05 29.77 -2.64
N PHE A 46 11.52 28.53 -2.83
CA PHE A 46 11.46 27.87 -4.13
C PHE A 46 10.02 27.64 -4.62
N ALA A 47 9.13 27.20 -3.74
CA ALA A 47 7.70 27.05 -4.07
C ALA A 47 7.08 28.39 -4.48
N TRP A 48 7.37 29.48 -3.76
CA TRP A 48 6.90 30.82 -4.12
C TRP A 48 7.37 31.26 -5.53
N PHE A 49 8.61 30.94 -5.90
CA PHE A 49 9.10 31.19 -7.26
C PHE A 49 8.39 30.33 -8.31
N LEU A 50 8.12 29.05 -8.01
CA LEU A 50 7.36 28.17 -8.91
C LEU A 50 5.92 28.63 -9.12
N GLU A 51 5.29 29.20 -8.11
CA GLU A 51 3.91 29.72 -8.17
C GLU A 51 3.82 31.10 -8.85
N SER A 52 4.97 31.77 -9.07
CA SER A 52 5.02 33.07 -9.74
C SER A 52 4.71 32.95 -11.24
N ARG A 53 3.83 33.80 -11.76
CA ARG A 53 3.32 33.73 -13.17
C ARG A 53 4.41 33.67 -14.25
N ILE A 54 5.49 34.44 -14.11
CA ILE A 54 6.55 34.57 -15.12
C ILE A 54 7.76 33.70 -14.73
N LEU A 55 8.23 33.83 -13.50
CA LEU A 55 9.41 33.09 -13.03
C LEU A 55 9.15 31.58 -12.94
N GLY A 56 7.94 31.19 -12.53
CA GLY A 56 7.53 29.80 -12.43
C GLY A 56 7.46 29.09 -13.79
N THR A 57 6.93 29.76 -14.82
CA THR A 57 6.86 29.20 -16.18
C THR A 57 8.26 29.00 -16.78
N LEU A 58 9.16 29.98 -16.61
CA LEU A 58 10.57 29.85 -17.03
C LEU A 58 11.28 28.72 -16.27
N LEU A 59 11.10 28.66 -14.95
CA LEU A 59 11.73 27.64 -14.11
C LEU A 59 11.25 26.23 -14.47
N LEU A 60 9.94 26.05 -14.68
CA LEU A 60 9.37 24.78 -15.13
C LEU A 60 9.89 24.39 -16.51
N TYR A 61 10.03 25.34 -17.44
CA TYR A 61 10.60 25.07 -18.76
C TYR A 61 12.02 24.49 -18.65
N VAL A 62 12.87 25.09 -17.81
CA VAL A 62 14.25 24.61 -17.55
C VAL A 62 14.24 23.25 -16.85
N LEU A 63 13.40 23.04 -15.84
CA LEU A 63 13.29 21.76 -15.13
C LEU A 63 12.83 20.64 -16.06
N LYS A 64 11.85 20.90 -16.93
CA LYS A 64 11.39 19.93 -17.93
C LYS A 64 12.49 19.56 -18.93
N GLY A 65 13.21 20.56 -19.44
CA GLY A 65 14.34 20.33 -20.36
C GLY A 65 15.47 19.52 -19.72
N ASN A 66 15.88 19.86 -18.50
CA ASN A 66 16.93 19.13 -17.77
C ASN A 66 16.57 17.67 -17.45
N ASN A 67 15.27 17.33 -17.47
CA ASN A 67 14.74 16.00 -17.20
C ASN A 67 14.19 15.31 -18.47
N LEU A 68 14.63 15.76 -19.66
CA LEU A 68 14.29 15.17 -20.96
C LEU A 68 12.80 15.16 -21.32
N ILE A 69 11.95 15.88 -20.59
CA ILE A 69 10.50 15.90 -20.84
C ILE A 69 10.18 16.50 -22.21
N HIS A 70 10.92 17.53 -22.63
CA HIS A 70 10.73 18.11 -23.96
C HIS A 70 11.01 17.06 -25.04
N LYS A 71 12.19 16.42 -24.99
CA LYS A 71 12.61 15.40 -25.94
C LYS A 71 11.73 14.14 -25.98
N LEU A 72 11.28 13.65 -24.83
CA LEU A 72 10.58 12.34 -24.72
C LEU A 72 9.05 12.47 -24.81
N ILE A 73 8.50 13.67 -24.65
CA ILE A 73 7.04 13.87 -24.55
C ILE A 73 6.58 15.03 -25.42
N THR A 74 7.22 16.21 -25.35
CA THR A 74 6.70 17.42 -26.02
C THR A 74 7.02 17.43 -27.51
N ASP A 75 8.25 17.02 -27.86
CA ASP A 75 8.79 17.00 -29.22
C ASP A 75 8.85 15.56 -29.79
N ALA A 76 8.21 14.62 -29.11
CA ALA A 76 8.15 13.22 -29.49
C ALA A 76 6.86 12.92 -30.27
N GLU A 77 7.00 12.19 -31.37
CA GLU A 77 5.89 11.64 -32.13
C GLU A 77 5.75 10.15 -31.79
N LEU A 78 4.61 9.77 -31.22
CA LEU A 78 4.30 8.37 -30.91
C LEU A 78 3.29 7.88 -31.94
N GLU A 79 3.65 6.84 -32.69
CA GLU A 79 2.77 6.25 -33.70
C GLU A 79 1.61 5.45 -33.07
N GLU A 80 1.80 4.95 -31.85
CA GLU A 80 0.78 4.19 -31.13
C GLU A 80 -0.37 5.08 -30.63
N PRO A 81 -1.63 4.62 -30.71
CA PRO A 81 -2.75 5.34 -30.14
C PRO A 81 -2.70 5.31 -28.60
N PRO A 82 -3.20 6.36 -27.93
CA PRO A 82 -3.18 6.44 -26.47
C PRO A 82 -4.12 5.41 -25.82
N ILE A 83 -3.61 4.72 -24.79
CA ILE A 83 -4.39 3.82 -23.93
C ILE A 83 -4.59 4.50 -22.57
N TYR A 84 -5.84 4.92 -22.28
CA TYR A 84 -6.17 5.67 -21.06
C TYR A 84 -6.40 4.80 -19.83
N THR A 85 -6.68 3.50 -20.04
CA THR A 85 -6.94 2.52 -18.98
C THR A 85 -6.22 1.22 -19.33
N PRO A 86 -5.67 0.48 -18.35
CA PRO A 86 -5.01 -0.78 -18.62
C PRO A 86 -5.93 -1.74 -19.40
N LEU A 87 -5.53 -2.09 -20.62
CA LEU A 87 -6.18 -3.10 -21.45
C LEU A 87 -5.36 -4.37 -21.31
N HIS A 88 -5.79 -5.26 -20.43
CA HIS A 88 -5.19 -6.58 -20.29
C HIS A 88 -5.98 -7.54 -21.19
N PRO A 89 -5.38 -8.08 -22.28
CA PRO A 89 -5.98 -9.19 -22.97
C PRO A 89 -5.98 -10.37 -22.00
N PHE A 90 -7.14 -10.64 -21.40
CA PHE A 90 -7.30 -11.77 -20.49
C PHE A 90 -7.49 -13.02 -21.34
N GLU A 91 -6.39 -13.73 -21.62
CA GLU A 91 -6.48 -15.13 -21.95
C GLU A 91 -6.73 -15.89 -20.64
N ASP A 92 -7.73 -16.77 -20.65
CA ASP A 92 -8.17 -17.58 -19.51
C ASP A 92 -7.12 -18.68 -19.25
N VAL A 93 -5.90 -18.26 -18.92
CA VAL A 93 -4.80 -19.15 -18.57
C VAL A 93 -5.19 -19.74 -17.23
N LYS A 94 -5.57 -21.03 -17.25
CA LYS A 94 -5.87 -21.77 -16.04
C LYS A 94 -4.62 -21.85 -15.17
N GLU A 95 -4.53 -20.95 -14.20
CA GLU A 95 -3.51 -21.02 -13.15
C GLU A 95 -3.62 -22.40 -12.48
N GLN A 96 -2.47 -23.03 -12.25
CA GLN A 96 -2.41 -24.34 -11.61
C GLN A 96 -2.38 -24.19 -10.09
N GLU A 97 -2.89 -25.19 -9.37
CA GLU A 97 -2.87 -25.24 -7.90
C GLU A 97 -3.61 -24.08 -7.20
N VAL A 98 -4.54 -23.43 -7.90
CA VAL A 98 -5.43 -22.41 -7.34
C VAL A 98 -6.82 -22.98 -7.07
N LYS A 99 -7.51 -22.40 -6.08
CA LYS A 99 -8.94 -22.61 -5.90
C LYS A 99 -9.70 -21.42 -6.47
N CYS A 100 -10.36 -21.63 -7.60
CA CYS A 100 -11.25 -20.63 -8.17
C CYS A 100 -12.48 -20.47 -7.27
N ILE A 101 -12.81 -19.22 -6.95
CA ILE A 101 -13.98 -18.86 -6.15
C ILE A 101 -14.96 -18.07 -7.01
N GLU A 102 -16.25 -18.24 -6.76
CA GLU A 102 -17.28 -17.47 -7.46
C GLU A 102 -17.23 -16.00 -7.05
N TYR A 103 -17.49 -15.12 -8.02
CA TYR A 103 -17.32 -13.67 -7.83
C TYR A 103 -18.36 -13.08 -6.87
N ASP A 104 -19.56 -13.64 -6.87
CA ASP A 104 -20.75 -13.20 -6.13
C ASP A 104 -20.78 -13.64 -4.67
N LEU A 105 -19.83 -14.49 -4.23
CA LEU A 105 -19.72 -14.86 -2.81
C LEU A 105 -19.60 -13.62 -1.91
N SER A 106 -20.31 -13.67 -0.78
CA SER A 106 -20.21 -12.64 0.25
C SER A 106 -18.79 -12.59 0.82
N PRO A 107 -18.36 -11.44 1.38
CA PRO A 107 -17.04 -11.33 2.02
C PRO A 107 -16.80 -12.40 3.11
N GLN A 108 -17.86 -12.87 3.76
CA GLN A 108 -17.79 -13.89 4.80
C GLN A 108 -17.45 -15.27 4.25
N GLU A 109 -18.10 -15.66 3.15
CA GLU A 109 -17.86 -16.92 2.44
C GLU A 109 -16.45 -16.93 1.82
N LYS A 110 -16.02 -15.79 1.25
CA LYS A 110 -14.66 -15.60 0.74
C LYS A 110 -13.59 -15.80 1.83
N VAL A 111 -13.83 -15.27 3.04
CA VAL A 111 -12.92 -15.46 4.18
C VAL A 111 -12.89 -16.93 4.62
N GLU A 112 -14.03 -17.61 4.60
CA GLU A 112 -14.08 -19.03 4.93
C GLU A 112 -13.27 -19.88 3.97
N GLU A 113 -13.41 -19.61 2.68
CA GLU A 113 -12.65 -20.29 1.65
C GLU A 113 -11.14 -20.07 1.80
N ALA A 114 -10.72 -18.81 1.98
CA ALA A 114 -9.31 -18.48 2.23
C ALA A 114 -8.73 -19.21 3.45
N VAL A 115 -9.51 -19.36 4.53
CA VAL A 115 -9.04 -20.06 5.73
C VAL A 115 -8.94 -21.57 5.51
N ASN A 116 -9.80 -22.15 4.68
CA ASN A 116 -9.70 -23.55 4.30
C ASN A 116 -8.41 -23.82 3.49
N CYS A 117 -8.09 -22.94 2.52
CA CYS A 117 -6.82 -22.99 1.80
C CYS A 117 -5.61 -22.89 2.74
N MET A 118 -5.64 -21.99 3.74
CA MET A 118 -4.54 -21.83 4.70
C MET A 118 -4.34 -23.07 5.60
N ARG A 119 -5.41 -23.67 6.11
CA ARG A 119 -5.32 -24.85 7.00
C ARG A 119 -4.62 -26.04 6.35
N MET A 120 -4.77 -26.20 5.04
CA MET A 120 -4.07 -27.24 4.27
C MET A 120 -2.56 -27.02 4.23
N SER A 121 -2.11 -25.76 4.20
CA SER A 121 -0.69 -25.40 4.20
C SER A 121 -0.03 -25.58 5.59
N PHE A 122 -0.70 -25.20 6.68
CA PHE A 122 -0.14 -25.29 8.04
C PHE A 122 0.00 -26.72 8.58
N LYS A 123 -0.82 -27.68 8.13
CA LYS A 123 -0.67 -29.10 8.51
C LYS A 123 0.70 -29.67 8.10
N ASN A 124 1.32 -29.10 7.07
CA ASN A 124 2.58 -29.61 6.51
C ASN A 124 3.84 -29.01 7.16
N ILE A 125 3.71 -28.01 8.05
CA ILE A 125 4.83 -27.23 8.60
C ILE A 125 5.10 -27.57 10.09
N SER A 126 4.24 -28.35 10.74
CA SER A 126 4.20 -28.49 12.21
C SER A 126 5.29 -29.36 12.85
N GLU A 127 6.33 -29.77 12.13
CA GLU A 127 7.44 -30.56 12.69
C GLU A 127 8.72 -29.71 12.75
N GLY A 128 9.07 -29.21 13.95
CA GLY A 128 10.47 -28.94 14.28
C GLY A 128 10.99 -27.49 14.26
N VAL A 129 10.15 -26.46 14.37
CA VAL A 129 10.64 -25.07 14.43
C VAL A 129 10.89 -24.63 15.88
N THR A 130 12.16 -24.42 16.24
CA THR A 130 12.57 -23.71 17.46
C THR A 130 11.98 -22.30 17.50
N ALA A 131 11.55 -21.83 18.66
CA ALA A 131 10.81 -20.57 18.79
C ALA A 131 11.67 -19.35 18.40
N SER A 132 11.56 -18.90 17.14
CA SER A 132 12.10 -17.64 16.64
C SER A 132 11.09 -16.51 16.79
N PHE A 133 11.57 -15.27 16.77
CA PHE A 133 10.69 -14.10 16.79
C PHE A 133 9.71 -14.15 15.61
N ARG A 134 8.40 -14.11 15.91
CA ARG A 134 7.34 -14.06 14.91
C ARG A 134 6.30 -13.00 15.25
N ARG A 135 5.65 -12.51 14.20
CA ARG A 135 4.57 -11.53 14.27
C ARG A 135 3.24 -12.20 14.54
N TRP A 136 2.37 -11.50 15.25
CA TRP A 136 1.00 -11.95 15.50
C TRP A 136 0.20 -11.93 14.20
N THR A 137 -0.48 -13.03 13.91
CA THR A 137 -1.34 -13.16 12.73
C THR A 137 -2.81 -12.89 13.07
N ILE A 138 -3.62 -12.65 12.04
CA ILE A 138 -5.08 -12.59 12.14
C ILE A 138 -5.63 -13.85 12.81
N LEU A 139 -5.07 -15.01 12.48
CA LEU A 139 -5.53 -16.29 13.02
C LEU A 139 -5.20 -16.43 14.52
N ASP A 140 -4.07 -15.89 14.98
CA ASP A 140 -3.73 -15.90 16.40
C ASP A 140 -4.72 -15.06 17.22
N TYR A 141 -5.04 -13.85 16.74
CA TYR A 141 -6.08 -13.01 17.36
C TYR A 141 -7.46 -13.67 17.34
N SER A 142 -7.86 -14.23 16.19
CA SER A 142 -9.14 -14.93 16.06
C SER A 142 -9.23 -16.11 17.03
N ARG A 143 -8.14 -16.87 17.22
CA ARG A 143 -8.05 -17.95 18.21
C ARG A 143 -8.17 -17.40 19.64
N ALA A 144 -7.39 -16.39 20.00
CA ALA A 144 -7.39 -15.79 21.35
C ALA A 144 -8.75 -15.16 21.72
N TYR A 145 -9.44 -14.54 20.77
CA TYR A 145 -10.80 -14.01 20.97
C TYR A 145 -11.83 -15.12 21.09
N THR A 146 -11.62 -16.23 20.39
CA THR A 146 -12.53 -17.38 20.43
C THR A 146 -12.38 -18.19 21.71
N SER A 147 -11.14 -18.34 22.21
CA SER A 147 -10.84 -19.00 23.48
C SER A 147 -11.22 -18.14 24.69
N GLY A 148 -11.42 -16.83 24.50
CA GLY A 148 -11.69 -15.89 25.59
C GLY A 148 -10.44 -15.45 26.36
N GLU A 149 -9.25 -15.89 25.93
CA GLU A 149 -7.96 -15.46 26.50
C GLU A 149 -7.75 -13.95 26.34
N LEU A 150 -8.24 -13.40 25.22
CA LEU A 150 -8.14 -12.00 24.88
C LEU A 150 -9.50 -11.49 24.36
N THR A 151 -9.75 -10.19 24.47
CA THR A 151 -10.94 -9.58 23.88
C THR A 151 -10.57 -8.45 22.92
N PRO A 152 -11.38 -8.20 21.87
CA PRO A 152 -11.18 -7.04 21.00
C PRO A 152 -11.08 -5.72 21.75
N LYS A 153 -11.85 -5.55 22.84
CA LYS A 153 -11.80 -4.35 23.69
C LYS A 153 -10.42 -4.13 24.33
N VAL A 154 -9.84 -5.17 24.94
CA VAL A 154 -8.49 -5.09 25.54
C VAL A 154 -7.44 -4.75 24.48
N VAL A 155 -7.54 -5.35 23.29
CA VAL A 155 -6.63 -5.03 22.18
C VAL A 155 -6.77 -3.58 21.73
N ALA A 156 -8.00 -3.08 21.64
CA ALA A 156 -8.27 -1.69 21.26
C ALA A 156 -7.76 -0.69 22.30
N GLU A 157 -7.95 -0.94 23.60
CA GLU A 157 -7.42 -0.10 24.67
C GLU A 157 -5.89 0.01 24.60
N ARG A 158 -5.21 -1.12 24.43
CA ARG A 158 -3.75 -1.12 24.30
C ARG A 158 -3.26 -0.47 23.00
N PHE A 159 -4.00 -0.64 21.92
CA PHE A 159 -3.71 0.04 20.65
C PHE A 159 -3.78 1.55 20.82
N ILE A 160 -4.84 2.08 21.45
CA ILE A 160 -5.00 3.51 21.72
C ILE A 160 -3.84 4.03 22.57
N GLU A 161 -3.42 3.26 23.57
CA GLU A 161 -2.26 3.61 24.39
C GLU A 161 -0.98 3.75 23.56
N ALA A 162 -0.68 2.77 22.70
CA ALA A 162 0.49 2.82 21.83
C ALA A 162 0.42 3.96 20.80
N VAL A 163 -0.77 4.28 20.29
CA VAL A 163 -0.96 5.45 19.42
C VAL A 163 -0.64 6.73 20.19
N ARG A 164 -1.09 6.84 21.45
CA ARG A 164 -0.80 8.00 22.29
C ARG A 164 0.69 8.11 22.62
N GLU A 165 1.34 7.00 22.98
CA GLU A 165 2.78 6.95 23.28
C GLU A 165 3.63 7.35 22.07
N SER A 166 3.29 6.84 20.88
CA SER A 166 4.04 7.14 19.65
C SER A 166 3.81 8.54 19.09
N SER A 167 2.66 9.16 19.39
CA SER A 167 2.32 10.50 18.91
C SER A 167 2.85 11.62 19.81
N ASN A 168 3.10 11.32 21.09
CA ASN A 168 3.61 12.29 22.04
C ASN A 168 5.16 12.37 22.01
N PRO A 169 5.76 13.44 22.56
CA PRO A 169 7.18 13.48 22.83
C PRO A 169 7.60 12.27 23.69
N PRO A 170 8.74 11.62 23.42
CA PRO A 170 9.83 12.07 22.54
C PRO A 170 9.75 11.61 21.08
N LEU A 171 8.76 10.80 20.69
CA LEU A 171 8.74 10.11 19.39
C LEU A 171 8.12 10.95 18.26
N GLN A 172 6.97 11.58 18.52
CA GLN A 172 6.23 12.41 17.55
C GLN A 172 6.06 11.79 16.15
N MET A 173 5.92 10.46 16.07
CA MET A 173 5.89 9.75 14.78
C MET A 173 4.57 9.94 14.01
N SER A 174 3.49 10.32 14.70
CA SER A 174 2.17 10.65 14.12
C SER A 174 1.68 9.65 13.07
N PHE A 175 1.76 8.35 13.40
CA PHE A 175 1.43 7.28 12.46
C PHE A 175 -0.02 7.31 11.92
N PHE A 176 -0.93 7.91 12.68
CA PHE A 176 -2.33 8.11 12.28
C PHE A 176 -2.62 9.61 12.23
N ILE A 177 -2.99 10.11 11.05
CA ILE A 177 -3.40 11.52 10.87
C ILE A 177 -4.81 11.80 11.40
N ASN A 178 -5.64 10.76 11.53
CA ASN A 178 -6.98 10.82 12.09
C ASN A 178 -7.25 9.53 12.88
N SER A 179 -7.62 9.67 14.15
CA SER A 179 -7.92 8.56 15.05
C SER A 179 -8.92 9.03 16.11
N ASP A 180 -10.05 8.34 16.20
CA ASP A 180 -11.08 8.56 17.22
C ASP A 180 -11.07 7.39 18.21
N ALA A 181 -10.49 7.63 19.38
CA ALA A 181 -10.40 6.64 20.45
C ALA A 181 -11.78 6.16 20.93
N ALA A 182 -12.79 7.05 20.96
CA ALA A 182 -14.13 6.70 21.41
C ALA A 182 -14.81 5.76 20.40
N ASP A 183 -14.70 6.05 19.10
CA ASP A 183 -15.26 5.19 18.06
C ASP A 183 -14.54 3.83 18.00
N ILE A 184 -13.22 3.81 18.14
CA ILE A 184 -12.43 2.57 18.22
C ILE A 184 -12.91 1.69 19.39
N LEU A 185 -13.06 2.27 20.58
CA LEU A 185 -13.54 1.54 21.77
C LEU A 185 -14.99 1.07 21.61
N ARG A 186 -15.86 1.89 21.01
CA ARG A 186 -17.25 1.52 20.72
C ARG A 186 -17.31 0.28 19.82
N GLN A 187 -16.62 0.31 18.69
CA GLN A 187 -16.57 -0.83 17.76
C GLN A 187 -15.96 -2.08 18.40
N ALA A 188 -14.90 -1.93 19.20
CA ALA A 188 -14.25 -3.03 19.90
C ALA A 188 -15.14 -3.64 21.00
N THR A 189 -15.93 -2.82 21.68
CA THR A 189 -16.91 -3.26 22.68
C THR A 189 -18.04 -4.06 22.03
N GLU A 190 -18.60 -3.55 20.92
CA GLU A 190 -19.59 -4.28 20.12
C GLU A 190 -19.03 -5.60 19.56
N SER A 191 -17.76 -5.63 19.18
CA SER A 191 -17.09 -6.87 18.77
C SER A 191 -16.95 -7.85 19.93
N THR A 192 -16.48 -7.37 21.09
CA THR A 192 -16.32 -8.20 22.30
C THR A 192 -17.64 -8.86 22.71
N PHE A 193 -18.74 -8.12 22.67
CA PHE A 193 -20.07 -8.64 22.96
C PHE A 193 -20.46 -9.79 22.01
N ARG A 194 -20.17 -9.67 20.70
CA ARG A 194 -20.42 -10.74 19.72
C ARG A 194 -19.64 -12.02 20.03
N TYR A 195 -18.38 -11.90 20.48
CA TYR A 195 -17.60 -13.07 20.91
C TYR A 195 -18.15 -13.71 22.18
N GLN A 196 -18.61 -12.90 23.14
CA GLN A 196 -19.18 -13.39 24.41
C GLN A 196 -20.52 -14.09 24.24
N GLN A 197 -21.37 -13.59 23.34
CA GLN A 197 -22.68 -14.20 23.08
C GLN A 197 -22.63 -15.48 22.24
N GLY A 198 -21.45 -15.86 21.75
CA GLY A 198 -21.29 -17.07 20.93
C GLY A 198 -21.99 -17.02 19.58
N PHE A 199 -22.48 -15.85 19.12
CA PHE A 199 -23.13 -15.71 17.80
C PHE A 199 -22.15 -16.13 16.69
N GLN A 200 -22.38 -17.32 16.13
CA GLN A 200 -21.58 -17.95 15.09
C GLN A 200 -21.97 -17.41 13.71
N HIS A 201 -21.43 -16.24 13.36
CA HIS A 201 -21.33 -15.83 11.95
C HIS A 201 -19.86 -15.77 11.54
N SER A 202 -19.55 -16.15 10.30
CA SER A 202 -18.22 -16.20 9.68
C SER A 202 -17.47 -14.86 9.70
N LEU A 203 -18.17 -13.75 10.00
CA LEU A 203 -17.62 -12.47 10.47
C LEU A 203 -16.62 -12.59 11.63
N ARG A 204 -16.69 -13.64 12.47
CA ARG A 204 -15.82 -13.85 13.65
C ARG A 204 -14.32 -14.09 13.33
N ARG A 205 -13.94 -14.36 12.08
CA ARG A 205 -12.50 -14.56 11.77
C ARG A 205 -11.72 -13.26 11.53
N VAL A 206 -12.42 -12.17 11.21
CA VAL A 206 -11.82 -10.85 10.93
C VAL A 206 -12.42 -9.74 11.82
N ALA A 207 -13.58 -9.97 12.45
CA ALA A 207 -14.22 -9.01 13.34
C ALA A 207 -13.39 -8.72 14.60
N GLY A 208 -13.19 -7.44 14.92
CA GLY A 208 -12.44 -7.01 16.10
C GLY A 208 -10.93 -6.91 15.90
N LEU A 209 -10.44 -7.09 14.68
CA LEU A 209 -9.06 -6.75 14.35
C LEU A 209 -8.93 -5.25 14.12
N PRO A 210 -7.90 -4.58 14.69
CA PRO A 210 -7.61 -3.21 14.35
C PRO A 210 -7.22 -3.14 12.87
N THR A 211 -8.07 -2.48 12.09
CA THR A 211 -7.85 -2.25 10.65
C THR A 211 -7.82 -0.75 10.42
N LEU A 212 -6.87 -0.30 9.61
CA LEU A 212 -6.82 1.08 9.15
C LEU A 212 -7.75 1.19 7.95
N LYS A 213 -8.80 2.02 8.08
CA LYS A 213 -9.61 2.42 6.94
C LYS A 213 -8.98 3.66 6.31
N ILE A 214 -8.49 3.52 5.07
CA ILE A 214 -7.97 4.64 4.30
C ILE A 214 -9.07 5.09 3.33
N GLY A 215 -9.73 6.21 3.63
CA GLY A 215 -10.68 6.89 2.74
C GLY A 215 -12.13 6.35 2.74
N PRO A 216 -13.06 7.10 2.11
CA PRO A 216 -14.51 6.81 2.12
C PRO A 216 -14.94 5.63 1.23
N GLN A 217 -14.06 5.10 0.37
CA GLN A 217 -14.28 3.87 -0.39
C GLN A 217 -13.29 2.80 0.07
N ALA A 218 -13.72 2.01 1.06
CA ALA A 218 -12.87 1.19 1.90
C ALA A 218 -12.15 0.06 1.15
N ARG A 219 -10.81 0.06 1.21
CA ARG A 219 -10.00 -1.17 1.21
C ARG A 219 -9.50 -1.41 2.63
N LEU A 220 -9.75 -2.61 3.16
CA LEU A 220 -9.39 -3.02 4.51
C LEU A 220 -7.87 -3.22 4.58
N ALA A 221 -7.12 -2.22 5.06
CA ALA A 221 -5.72 -2.43 5.40
C ALA A 221 -5.68 -2.97 6.83
N VAL A 222 -5.33 -4.25 6.99
CA VAL A 222 -4.92 -4.77 8.31
C VAL A 222 -3.72 -3.94 8.74
N VAL A 223 -3.77 -3.34 9.93
CA VAL A 223 -2.63 -2.60 10.47
C VAL A 223 -1.46 -3.58 10.50
N SER A 224 -0.52 -3.37 9.57
CA SER A 224 0.66 -4.21 9.45
C SER A 224 1.35 -4.25 10.81
N SER A 225 1.72 -5.47 11.17
CA SER A 225 2.18 -5.95 12.47
C SER A 225 3.32 -5.17 13.17
N MET A 226 3.84 -4.08 12.60
CA MET A 226 4.85 -3.24 13.25
C MET A 226 4.34 -2.57 14.54
N MET A 227 3.05 -2.25 14.65
CA MET A 227 2.53 -1.56 15.85
C MET A 227 2.13 -2.48 17.00
N VAL A 228 1.67 -3.69 16.70
CA VAL A 228 1.31 -4.67 17.72
C VAL A 228 2.54 -5.11 18.53
N GLU A 229 3.73 -5.08 17.92
CA GLU A 229 4.99 -5.42 18.61
C GLU A 229 5.33 -4.48 19.78
N CYS A 230 4.98 -3.19 19.70
CA CYS A 230 5.17 -2.26 20.81
C CYS A 230 4.17 -2.51 21.96
N VAL A 231 3.00 -3.06 21.64
CA VAL A 231 1.86 -3.23 22.55
C VAL A 231 1.99 -4.44 23.50
N VAL A 232 2.82 -5.44 23.18
CA VAL A 232 2.86 -6.72 23.94
C VAL A 232 4.21 -7.00 24.62
N ARG A 233 5.29 -6.29 24.29
CA ARG A 233 6.63 -6.49 24.92
C ARG A 233 6.77 -6.12 26.41
N ARG A 234 5.67 -5.85 27.13
CA ARG A 234 5.68 -5.52 28.56
C ARG A 234 4.89 -6.52 29.44
N LEU A 235 4.78 -7.77 28.98
CA LEU A 235 4.26 -8.88 29.80
C LEU A 235 5.34 -9.86 30.28
N ASP A 236 6.61 -9.59 30.00
CA ASP A 236 7.77 -10.25 30.64
C ASP A 236 8.54 -9.23 31.49
#